data_AF-A0A6I3L3Y2-F1
#
_entry.id   AF-A0A6I3L3Y2-F1
#
_cell.length_a   1.000
_cell.length_b   1.000
_cell.length_c   1.000
_cell.angle_alpha   90.00
_cell.angle_beta   90.00
_cell.angle_gamma   90.00
#
_symmetry.space_group_name_H-M   'P 1'
#
loop_
_entity.id
_entity.type
_entity.pdbx_description
1 polymer ?
#
loop_
_entity_poly.entity_id
_entity_poly.type
_entity_poly.pdbx_seq_one_letter_code
_entity_poly.pdbx_strand_id
1 'polypeptide(L)' 'MAGFVTRVRDDSDRRRVLIHLNDARARADIAPVYGPLLGSWRRALSGYTVEELALITDFLTRVEHGFDKELGSLEH' A
#
# COMPACT_ATOMS: atom_id res chain seq x y z
N MET A 1 8.59 1.81 18.13
CA MET A 1 8.49 2.04 16.67
C MET A 1 8.25 3.52 16.42
N ALA A 2 9.31 4.33 16.36
CA ALA A 2 9.24 5.76 16.08
C ALA A 2 10.42 6.12 15.16
N GLY A 3 10.15 6.66 13.97
CA GLY A 3 11.21 7.06 13.01
C GLY A 3 10.94 6.73 11.53
N PHE A 4 9.87 6.01 11.21
CA PHE A 4 9.46 5.76 9.83
C PHE A 4 8.83 6.98 9.15
N VAL A 5 8.30 7.90 9.96
CA VAL A 5 7.68 9.12 9.47
C VAL A 5 8.18 10.31 10.27
N THR A 6 8.33 11.44 9.59
CA THR A 6 8.52 12.76 10.21
C THR A 6 7.25 13.58 10.03
N ARG A 7 6.92 14.36 11.06
CA ARG A 7 5.79 15.28 11.04
C ARG A 7 6.31 16.67 10.75
N VAL A 8 5.84 17.28 9.67
CA VAL A 8 6.19 18.65 9.28
C VAL A 8 4.94 19.50 9.38
N ARG A 9 5.02 20.64 10.06
CA ARG A 9 3.89 21.58 10.10
C ARG A 9 3.75 22.21 8.72
N ASP A 10 2.51 22.35 8.26
CA ASP A 10 2.23 23.10 7.04
C ASP A 10 2.32 24.60 7.35
N ASP A 11 3.21 25.30 6.66
CA ASP A 11 3.42 26.74 6.85
C ASP A 11 2.23 27.57 6.35
N SER A 12 1.38 26.99 5.49
CA SER A 12 0.18 27.64 4.93
C SER A 12 -1.08 27.47 5.77
N ASP A 13 -1.19 26.39 6.56
CA ASP A 13 -2.27 26.15 7.52
C ASP A 13 -1.74 25.42 8.76
N ARG A 14 -1.64 26.14 9.88
CA ARG A 14 -1.08 25.61 11.13
C ARG A 14 -1.91 24.49 11.76
N ARG A 15 -3.14 24.22 11.26
CA ARG A 15 -3.96 23.07 11.66
C ARG A 15 -3.62 21.80 10.89
N ARG A 16 -2.84 21.91 9.81
CA ARG A 16 -2.40 20.78 8.99
C ARG A 16 -1.00 20.32 9.40
N VAL A 17 -0.81 19.00 9.36
CA VAL A 17 0.48 18.35 9.59
C VAL A 17 0.74 17.41 8.43
N LEU A 18 1.83 17.65 7.71
CA LEU A 18 2.32 16.79 6.65
C LEU A 18 3.11 15.63 7.26
N ILE A 19 2.87 14.43 6.77
CA ILE A 19 3.58 13.22 7.18
C ILE A 19 4.52 12.85 6.05
N HIS A 20 5.83 12.95 6.28
CA HIS A 20 6.83 12.52 5.31
C HIS A 20 7.37 11.16 5.71
N LEU A 21 7.43 10.24 4.76
CA LEU A 21 8.12 8.97 4.98
C LEU A 21 9.62 9.22 5.09
N ASN A 22 10.27 8.56 6.04
CA ASN A 22 11.72 8.48 6.08
C ASN A 22 12.17 7.34 5.14
N ASP A 23 12.35 7.65 3.86
CA ASP A 23 12.66 6.67 2.81
C ASP A 23 13.92 5.85 3.12
N ALA A 24 14.98 6.49 3.64
CA ALA A 24 16.22 5.80 3.95
C ALA A 24 16.01 4.72 5.01
N ARG A 25 15.24 5.05 6.05
CA ARG A 25 14.93 4.11 7.13
C ARG A 25 13.90 3.07 6.72
N ALA A 26 12.87 3.46 5.97
CA ALA A 26 11.93 2.54 5.38
C ALA A 26 12.67 1.49 4.55
N ARG A 27 13.60 1.89 3.68
CA ARG A 27 14.41 0.95 2.90
C ARG A 27 15.30 0.06 3.78
N ALA A 28 15.99 0.63 4.76
CA ALA A 28 16.90 -0.14 5.62
C ALA A 28 16.18 -1.17 6.50
N ASP A 29 15.03 -0.80 7.08
CA ASP A 29 14.37 -1.60 8.11
C ASP A 29 13.24 -2.47 7.52
N ILE A 30 12.56 -2.01 6.46
CA ILE A 30 11.40 -2.71 5.86
C ILE A 30 11.84 -3.64 4.73
N ALA A 31 12.78 -3.24 3.87
CA ALA A 31 13.17 -4.07 2.72
C ALA A 31 13.71 -5.46 3.09
N PRO A 32 14.51 -5.64 4.17
CA PRO A 32 14.96 -6.97 4.58
C PRO A 32 13.81 -7.86 5.08
N VAL A 33 12.79 -7.28 5.69
CA VAL A 33 11.61 -8.01 6.20
C VAL A 33 10.69 -8.42 5.05
N TYR A 34 10.43 -7.50 4.13
CA TYR A 34 9.50 -7.73 3.02
C TYR A 34 10.16 -8.39 1.80
N GLY A 35 11.48 -8.31 1.67
CA GLY A 35 12.22 -8.87 0.52
C GLY A 35 11.95 -10.36 0.28
N PRO A 36 12.09 -11.24 1.29
CA PRO A 36 11.77 -12.66 1.14
C PRO A 36 10.30 -12.92 0.78
N LEU A 37 9.38 -12.15 1.38
CA LEU A 37 7.94 -12.22 1.11
C LEU A 37 7.62 -11.84 -0.34
N LEU A 38 8.13 -10.69 -0.80
CA LEU A 38 8.02 -10.21 -2.19
C LEU A 38 8.61 -11.22 -3.18
N GLY A 39 9.74 -11.85 -2.83
CA GLY A 39 10.34 -12.91 -3.63
C GLY A 39 9.45 -14.14 -3.75
N SER A 40 8.82 -14.56 -2.64
CA SER A 40 7.86 -15.67 -2.65
C SER A 40 6.64 -15.35 -3.51
N TRP A 41 6.07 -14.15 -3.37
CA TRP A 41 4.94 -13.70 -4.17
C TRP A 41 5.28 -13.62 -5.65
N ARG A 42 6.44 -13.07 -6.01
CA ARG A 42 6.89 -13.04 -7.42
C ARG A 42 6.98 -14.43 -8.03
N ARG A 43 7.47 -15.42 -7.28
CA ARG A 43 7.51 -16.81 -7.75
C ARG A 43 6.11 -17.39 -7.94
N ALA A 44 5.21 -17.16 -6.99
CA ALA A 44 3.82 -17.60 -7.13
C ALA A 44 3.16 -16.96 -8.37
N LEU A 45 3.32 -15.65 -8.54
CA LEU A 45 2.78 -14.89 -9.67
C LEU A 45 3.39 -15.32 -11.03
N SER A 46 4.65 -15.74 -11.04
CA SER A 46 5.32 -16.21 -12.28
C SER A 46 4.76 -17.51 -12.85
N GLY A 47 3.94 -18.23 -12.08
CA GLY A 47 3.24 -19.42 -12.55
C GLY A 47 1.98 -19.13 -13.38
N TYR A 48 1.53 -17.86 -13.41
CA TYR A 48 0.35 -17.46 -14.15
C TYR A 48 0.71 -16.84 -15.49
N THR A 49 -0.15 -17.04 -16.50
CA THR A 49 -0.04 -16.30 -17.75
C THR A 49 -0.44 -14.82 -17.56
N VAL A 50 -0.15 -13.99 -18.56
CA VAL A 50 -0.55 -12.59 -18.54
C VAL A 50 -2.07 -12.45 -18.46
N GLU A 51 -2.80 -13.32 -19.18
CA GLU A 51 -4.26 -13.35 -19.19
C GLU A 51 -4.84 -13.75 -17.84
N GLU A 52 -4.23 -14.72 -17.16
CA GLU A 52 -4.63 -15.13 -15.81
C GLU A 52 -4.35 -14.03 -14.78
N LEU A 53 -3.20 -13.34 -14.88
CA LEU A 53 -2.90 -12.18 -14.04
C LEU A 53 -3.88 -11.03 -14.30
N ALA A 54 -4.28 -10.81 -15.55
CA ALA A 54 -5.29 -9.82 -15.90
C ALA A 54 -6.66 -10.18 -15.30
N LEU A 55 -7.04 -11.45 -15.33
CA LEU A 55 -8.27 -11.94 -14.71
C LEU A 55 -8.25 -11.76 -13.19
N ILE A 56 -7.16 -12.14 -12.51
CA ILE A 56 -7.00 -11.96 -11.07
C ILE A 56 -7.08 -10.47 -10.70
N THR A 57 -6.45 -9.61 -11.50
CA THR A 57 -6.49 -8.16 -11.29
C THR A 57 -7.90 -7.62 -11.42
N ASP A 58 -8.63 -7.96 -12.50
CA ASP A 58 -10.03 -7.55 -12.70
C ASP A 58 -10.92 -8.01 -11.53
N PHE A 59 -10.76 -9.26 -11.10
CA PHE A 59 -11.49 -9.79 -9.94
C PHE A 59 -11.24 -8.98 -8.68
N LEU A 60 -9.97 -8.75 -8.31
CA LEU A 60 -9.62 -8.00 -7.11
C LEU A 60 -10.13 -6.56 -7.18
N THR A 61 -10.03 -5.91 -8.34
CA THR A 61 -10.57 -4.56 -8.55
C THR A 61 -12.08 -4.52 -8.33
N ARG A 62 -12.84 -5.49 -8.85
CA ARG A 62 -14.30 -5.54 -8.64
C ARG A 62 -14.68 -5.76 -7.17
N VAL A 63 -13.91 -6.59 -6.47
CA VAL A 63 -14.10 -6.83 -5.03
C VAL A 63 -13.84 -5.55 -4.23
N GLU A 64 -12.74 -4.84 -4.52
CA GLU A 64 -12.42 -3.55 -3.91
C GLU A 64 -13.54 -2.52 -4.13
N HIS A 65 -14.01 -2.37 -5.38
CA HIS A 65 -15.14 -1.49 -5.68
C HIS A 65 -16.42 -1.88 -4.92
N GLY A 66 -16.65 -3.18 -4.71
CA GLY A 66 -17.74 -3.67 -3.87
C GLY A 66 -17.59 -3.22 -2.42
N PHE A 67 -16.40 -3.34 -1.84
CA PHE A 67 -16.13 -2.88 -0.48
C PHE A 67 -16.33 -1.37 -0.33
N ASP A 68 -15.79 -0.56 -1.24
CA ASP A 68 -15.93 0.90 -1.19
C ASP A 68 -17.39 1.34 -1.30
N LYS A 69 -18.17 0.65 -2.13
CA LYS A 69 -19.60 0.94 -2.28
C LYS A 69 -20.37 0.68 -0.99
N GLU A 70 -20.12 -0.44 -0.32
CA GLU A 70 -20.84 -0.83 0.89
C GLU A 70 -20.33 -0.09 2.13
N LEU A 71 -19.01 0.10 2.29
CA LEU A 71 -18.42 0.86 3.39
C LEU A 71 -18.66 2.37 3.26
N GLY A 72 -18.62 2.92 2.05
CA GLY A 72 -18.99 4.31 1.79
C GLY A 72 -20.48 4.60 2.04
N SER A 73 -21.35 3.57 2.00
CA SER A 73 -22.76 3.71 2.38
C SER A 73 -23.00 3.72 3.89
N LEU A 74 -22.01 3.32 4.71
CA LEU A 74 -22.13 3.31 6.18
C LEU A 74 -21.73 4.66 6.82
N GLU A 75 -21.19 5.60 6.05
CA GLU A 75 -20.82 6.95 6.51
C GLU A 75 -21.90 8.01 6.23
N HIS A 76 -23.10 7.62 5.76
CA HIS A 76 -24.25 8.51 5.50
C HIS A 76 -25.49 8.15 6.32
#